data_AF-X1MEW3-F1
#
_entry.id   AF-X1MEW3-F1
#
_cell.length_a   1.000
_cell.length_b   1.000
_cell.length_c   1.000
_cell.angle_alpha   90.00
_cell.angle_beta   90.00
_cell.angle_gamma   90.00
#
_symmetry.space_group_name_H-M   'P 1'
#
loop_
_entity.id
_entity.type
_entity.pdbx_description
1 polymer ?
#
loop_
_entity_poly.entity_id
_entity_poly.type
_entity_poly.pdbx_seq_one_letter_code
_entity_poly.pdbx_strand_id
1 'polypeptide(L)'
;RLGTLEDAVTHTTSHGVQIYAADLNAGQGVIESVALTTLELYDCHIMSHTTNTQVYAYHSTMTCTIYDTTFVGPQLRVGANAVLYVDRFTQNSNNPGVGTGINSILAGTFNDLRIEENEYALFGVLGTIYNLVARGNTWLLYCWAAGHPDVFLVNPDVDVWHLRMLVGFTNRVYRQYEVDATVRDKVTGALLNGTATLYNNVGGIVFAVPIVAGVIATQVVSYGYYDTANGDTMQAYGPFHLVIEVPGYQTYHDWNLPVDAKVHLHIGMTR
;
A
#
# COMPACT_ATOMS: atom_id res chain seq x y z
N ARG A 1 22.23 -1.30 -12.05
CA ARG A 1 21.56 0.01 -11.90
C ARG A 1 21.21 0.55 -13.27
N LEU A 2 20.01 1.09 -13.42
CA LEU A 2 19.54 1.87 -14.57
C LEU A 2 18.93 3.17 -14.03
N GLY A 3 19.37 4.32 -14.55
CA GLY A 3 19.04 5.65 -14.01
C GLY A 3 19.92 6.11 -12.84
N THR A 4 19.59 7.29 -12.32
CA THR A 4 20.32 7.99 -11.25
C THR A 4 19.38 8.31 -10.09
N LEU A 5 19.86 8.08 -8.87
CA LEU A 5 19.23 8.54 -7.63
C LEU A 5 19.89 9.87 -7.23
N GLU A 6 19.14 10.96 -7.29
CA GLU A 6 19.63 12.31 -6.97
C GLU A 6 19.52 12.59 -5.47
N ASP A 7 18.45 12.12 -4.83
CA ASP A 7 18.19 12.29 -3.41
C ASP A 7 17.52 11.03 -2.84
N ALA A 8 18.19 10.41 -1.86
CA ALA A 8 17.70 9.20 -1.21
C ALA A 8 16.58 9.44 -0.19
N VAL A 9 16.39 10.68 0.29
CA VAL A 9 15.35 11.03 1.27
C VAL A 9 14.02 11.27 0.57
N THR A 10 14.04 11.99 -0.55
CA THR A 10 12.84 12.28 -1.36
C THR A 10 12.62 11.26 -2.48
N HIS A 11 13.54 10.30 -2.61
CA HIS A 11 13.64 9.35 -3.71
C HIS A 11 13.65 10.03 -5.10
N THR A 12 14.15 11.26 -5.21
CA THR A 12 14.18 11.97 -6.50
C THR A 12 15.16 11.28 -7.45
N THR A 13 14.71 10.99 -8.67
CA THR A 13 15.49 10.26 -9.68
C THR A 13 15.58 10.99 -11.02
N SER A 14 16.51 10.55 -11.87
CA SER A 14 16.74 11.14 -13.19
C SER A 14 17.47 10.16 -14.12
N HIS A 15 17.55 10.53 -15.41
CA HIS A 15 18.38 9.86 -16.43
C HIS A 15 18.10 8.36 -16.57
N GLY A 16 16.86 7.93 -16.36
CA GLY A 16 16.47 6.54 -16.55
C GLY A 16 16.53 6.11 -18.02
N VAL A 17 16.19 4.85 -18.26
CA VAL A 17 16.23 4.26 -19.60
C VAL A 17 14.85 3.85 -20.07
N GLN A 18 14.67 3.82 -21.39
CA GLN A 18 13.53 3.19 -22.03
C GLN A 18 13.99 1.87 -22.67
N ILE A 19 13.37 0.77 -22.26
CA ILE A 19 13.65 -0.57 -22.82
C ILE A 19 12.37 -1.07 -23.47
N TYR A 20 12.45 -1.46 -24.74
CA TYR A 20 11.36 -2.10 -25.47
C TYR A 20 11.79 -3.48 -25.96
N ALA A 21 11.08 -4.51 -25.49
CA ALA A 21 11.31 -5.89 -25.89
C ALA A 21 10.17 -6.40 -26.78
N ALA A 22 10.44 -6.54 -28.08
CA ALA A 22 9.43 -6.93 -29.07
C ALA A 22 9.29 -8.46 -29.20
N ASP A 23 10.41 -9.18 -29.13
CA ASP A 23 10.50 -10.59 -29.54
C ASP A 23 10.72 -11.55 -28.36
N LEU A 24 10.02 -11.31 -27.25
CA LEU A 24 10.03 -12.20 -26.10
C LEU A 24 8.77 -13.07 -26.07
N ASN A 25 8.90 -14.30 -25.59
CA ASN A 25 7.79 -15.16 -25.21
C ASN A 25 7.40 -14.92 -23.76
N ALA A 26 6.18 -15.32 -23.40
CA ALA A 26 5.72 -15.29 -22.02
C ALA A 26 6.70 -16.04 -21.09
N GLY A 27 7.01 -15.44 -19.94
CA GLY A 27 7.97 -15.95 -18.97
C GLY A 27 9.43 -15.58 -19.24
N GLN A 28 9.79 -15.06 -20.43
CA GLN A 28 11.15 -14.60 -20.70
C GLN A 28 11.44 -13.24 -20.05
N GLY A 29 12.69 -13.02 -19.66
CA GLY A 29 13.13 -11.80 -19.00
C GLY A 29 13.40 -10.66 -19.99
N VAL A 30 12.85 -9.47 -19.74
CA VAL A 30 13.28 -8.19 -20.35
C VAL A 30 14.59 -7.74 -19.73
N ILE A 31 14.67 -7.87 -18.41
CA ILE A 31 15.90 -7.79 -17.63
C ILE A 31 15.98 -9.09 -16.87
N GLU A 32 17.04 -9.86 -17.08
CA GLU A 32 17.27 -11.10 -16.36
C GLU A 32 18.58 -11.01 -15.58
N SER A 33 18.50 -11.29 -14.29
CA SER A 33 19.67 -11.44 -13.45
C SER A 33 19.62 -12.75 -12.69
N VAL A 34 20.62 -13.59 -12.95
CA VAL A 34 20.84 -14.86 -12.26
C VAL A 34 21.92 -14.79 -11.17
N ALA A 35 22.68 -13.70 -11.10
CA ALA A 35 23.84 -13.56 -10.21
C ALA A 35 23.99 -12.19 -9.53
N LEU A 36 23.12 -11.21 -9.79
CA LEU A 36 23.21 -9.91 -9.12
C LEU A 36 22.68 -10.00 -7.69
N THR A 37 23.38 -9.31 -6.80
CA THR A 37 22.92 -9.03 -5.43
C THR A 37 22.06 -7.78 -5.37
N THR A 38 22.07 -6.93 -6.40
CA THR A 38 21.25 -5.71 -6.45
C THR A 38 20.67 -5.44 -7.83
N LEU A 39 19.41 -5.00 -7.85
CA LEU A 39 18.74 -4.38 -8.99
C LEU A 39 18.26 -3.00 -8.55
N GLU A 40 18.59 -1.96 -9.31
CA GLU A 40 18.20 -0.59 -9.03
C GLU A 40 17.66 0.01 -10.33
N LEU A 41 16.39 0.41 -10.33
CA LEU A 41 15.68 1.01 -11.44
C LEU A 41 15.16 2.37 -11.00
N TYR A 42 15.60 3.42 -11.69
CA TYR A 42 15.30 4.81 -11.38
C TYR A 42 14.82 5.49 -12.66
N ASP A 43 13.64 6.13 -12.63
CA ASP A 43 13.07 6.87 -13.77
C ASP A 43 12.96 6.04 -15.07
N CYS A 44 12.73 4.72 -14.94
CA CYS A 44 12.78 3.79 -16.07
C CYS A 44 11.40 3.54 -16.69
N HIS A 45 11.37 3.29 -18.00
CA HIS A 45 10.18 2.81 -18.70
C HIS A 45 10.48 1.50 -19.43
N ILE A 46 9.93 0.39 -18.94
CA ILE A 46 10.22 -0.95 -19.44
C ILE A 46 8.97 -1.57 -20.05
N MET A 47 9.05 -1.89 -21.33
CA MET A 47 7.91 -2.30 -22.13
C MET A 47 8.18 -3.64 -22.82
N SER A 48 7.14 -4.45 -22.93
CA SER A 48 7.15 -5.66 -23.74
C SER A 48 5.83 -5.80 -24.49
N HIS A 49 5.92 -6.16 -25.77
CA HIS A 49 4.74 -6.46 -26.57
C HIS A 49 4.04 -7.74 -26.10
N THR A 50 4.83 -8.72 -25.63
CA THR A 50 4.30 -9.95 -25.06
C THR A 50 3.99 -9.77 -23.59
N THR A 51 2.77 -10.16 -23.21
CA THR A 51 2.27 -10.15 -21.83
C THR A 51 2.97 -11.21 -21.00
N ASN A 52 3.11 -10.97 -19.69
CA ASN A 52 3.74 -11.93 -18.76
C ASN A 52 5.23 -12.21 -19.06
N THR A 53 5.91 -11.30 -19.75
CA THR A 53 7.38 -11.21 -19.69
C THR A 53 7.80 -10.68 -18.33
N GLN A 54 9.08 -10.75 -17.99
CA GLN A 54 9.53 -10.56 -16.61
C GLN A 54 10.64 -9.51 -16.53
N VAL A 55 10.53 -8.58 -15.59
CA VAL A 55 11.73 -7.97 -15.00
C VAL A 55 12.11 -8.91 -13.86
N TYR A 56 13.11 -9.74 -14.15
CA TYR A 56 13.39 -10.98 -13.43
C TYR A 56 14.65 -10.89 -12.59
N ALA A 57 14.49 -11.23 -11.32
CA ALA A 57 15.53 -11.04 -10.33
C ALA A 57 15.47 -12.15 -9.27
N TYR A 58 15.94 -13.35 -9.63
CA TYR A 58 15.59 -14.60 -8.93
C TYR A 58 16.57 -15.05 -7.84
N HIS A 59 17.55 -14.23 -7.48
CA HIS A 59 18.49 -14.60 -6.43
C HIS A 59 17.88 -14.38 -5.04
N SER A 60 18.01 -15.37 -4.16
CA SER A 60 17.43 -15.41 -2.82
C SER A 60 18.12 -14.46 -1.81
N THR A 61 18.87 -13.47 -2.25
CA THR A 61 19.53 -12.51 -1.36
C THR A 61 19.62 -11.13 -2.00
N MET A 62 18.82 -10.90 -3.05
CA MET A 62 18.93 -9.70 -3.84
C MET A 62 18.16 -8.54 -3.21
N THR A 63 18.71 -7.33 -3.28
CA THR A 63 17.96 -6.10 -3.01
C THR A 63 17.47 -5.50 -4.33
N CYS A 64 16.18 -5.22 -4.44
CA CYS A 64 15.57 -4.53 -5.57
C CYS A 64 15.07 -3.16 -5.12
N THR A 65 15.59 -2.09 -5.72
CA THR A 65 15.13 -0.71 -5.50
C THR A 65 14.53 -0.18 -6.78
N ILE A 66 13.28 0.28 -6.73
CA ILE A 66 12.53 0.73 -7.90
C ILE A 66 11.86 2.05 -7.54
N TYR A 67 12.33 3.14 -8.15
CA TYR A 67 11.75 4.48 -7.98
C TYR A 67 11.33 5.06 -9.33
N ASP A 68 10.19 5.75 -9.38
CA ASP A 68 9.69 6.48 -10.56
C ASP A 68 9.68 5.62 -11.84
N THR A 69 9.28 4.36 -11.73
CA THR A 69 9.46 3.40 -12.81
C THR A 69 8.12 2.86 -13.31
N THR A 70 7.98 2.73 -14.62
CA THR A 70 6.77 2.21 -15.27
C THR A 70 7.05 0.94 -16.05
N PHE A 71 6.26 -0.11 -15.82
CA PHE A 71 6.26 -1.35 -16.59
C PHE A 71 4.97 -1.48 -17.42
N VAL A 72 5.11 -1.83 -18.69
CA VAL A 72 3.98 -1.97 -19.63
C VAL A 72 4.13 -3.30 -20.37
N GLY A 73 3.47 -4.34 -19.87
CA GLY A 73 3.58 -5.73 -20.30
C GLY A 73 4.31 -6.63 -19.30
N PRO A 74 5.55 -6.30 -18.89
CA PRO A 74 6.31 -7.11 -17.95
C PRO A 74 5.73 -7.08 -16.54
N GLN A 75 5.90 -8.19 -15.82
CA GLN A 75 5.71 -8.27 -14.38
C GLN A 75 7.03 -8.11 -13.65
N LEU A 76 6.98 -7.54 -12.43
CA LEU A 76 8.12 -7.59 -11.52
C LEU A 76 8.14 -8.95 -10.84
N ARG A 77 9.18 -9.77 -11.07
CA ARG A 77 9.34 -11.05 -10.39
C ARG A 77 10.67 -11.14 -9.67
N VAL A 78 10.59 -11.28 -8.35
CA VAL A 78 11.75 -11.34 -7.46
C VAL A 78 11.83 -12.68 -6.73
N GLY A 79 13.04 -13.10 -6.40
CA GLY A 79 13.32 -14.35 -5.69
C GLY A 79 12.72 -14.35 -4.28
N ALA A 80 12.53 -15.56 -3.73
CA ALA A 80 11.79 -15.77 -2.49
C ALA A 80 12.37 -15.07 -1.25
N ASN A 81 13.62 -14.61 -1.33
CA ASN A 81 14.35 -13.98 -0.22
C ASN A 81 14.89 -12.58 -0.59
N ALA A 82 14.33 -11.97 -1.64
CA ALA A 82 14.71 -10.62 -2.05
C ALA A 82 14.07 -9.56 -1.14
N VAL A 83 14.75 -8.42 -0.98
CA VAL A 83 14.23 -7.23 -0.28
C VAL A 83 13.84 -6.19 -1.31
N LEU A 84 12.62 -5.67 -1.22
CA LEU A 84 12.08 -4.70 -2.17
C LEU A 84 11.90 -3.32 -1.54
N TYR A 85 12.38 -2.31 -2.23
CA TYR A 85 12.12 -0.90 -1.94
C TYR A 85 11.47 -0.31 -3.19
N VAL A 86 10.16 -0.09 -3.13
CA VAL A 86 9.39 0.39 -4.28
C VAL A 86 8.69 1.69 -3.90
N ASP A 87 8.93 2.74 -4.68
CA ASP A 87 8.29 4.04 -4.54
C ASP A 87 7.90 4.59 -5.92
N ARG A 88 6.67 5.10 -6.09
CA ARG A 88 6.19 5.65 -7.38
C ARG A 88 6.39 4.66 -8.54
N PHE A 89 5.74 3.51 -8.43
CA PHE A 89 5.81 2.45 -9.43
C PHE A 89 4.48 2.23 -10.12
N THR A 90 4.50 2.21 -11.46
CA THR A 90 3.31 1.89 -12.26
C THR A 90 3.53 0.59 -13.03
N GLN A 91 2.54 -0.29 -13.05
CA GLN A 91 2.53 -1.47 -13.91
C GLN A 91 1.18 -1.70 -14.56
N ASN A 92 1.20 -2.01 -15.85
CA ASN A 92 0.07 -2.47 -16.65
C ASN A 92 0.48 -3.74 -17.41
N SER A 93 -0.41 -4.74 -17.50
CA SER A 93 -0.15 -6.03 -18.15
C SER A 93 -0.12 -6.01 -19.69
N ASN A 94 -0.64 -4.95 -20.34
CA ASN A 94 -1.02 -4.88 -21.76
C ASN A 94 -2.10 -5.87 -22.22
N ASN A 95 -2.62 -6.73 -21.33
CA ASN A 95 -3.68 -7.69 -21.63
C ASN A 95 -4.51 -7.97 -20.37
N PRO A 96 -5.70 -7.35 -20.26
CA PRO A 96 -6.56 -7.48 -19.09
C PRO A 96 -6.75 -8.93 -18.64
N GLY A 97 -6.47 -9.19 -17.36
CA GLY A 97 -6.70 -10.51 -16.73
C GLY A 97 -5.59 -11.52 -16.97
N VAL A 98 -4.43 -11.11 -17.50
CA VAL A 98 -3.23 -11.95 -17.63
C VAL A 98 -2.06 -11.31 -16.88
N GLY A 99 -1.27 -12.15 -16.20
CA GLY A 99 -0.04 -11.71 -15.54
C GLY A 99 -0.25 -11.17 -14.13
N THR A 100 0.87 -10.81 -13.50
CA THR A 100 0.91 -10.29 -12.13
C THR A 100 1.57 -8.92 -12.14
N GLY A 101 1.12 -7.97 -11.32
CA GLY A 101 1.86 -6.71 -11.15
C GLY A 101 3.21 -6.94 -10.46
N ILE A 102 3.15 -7.25 -9.16
CA ILE A 102 4.32 -7.60 -8.34
C ILE A 102 4.20 -9.04 -7.86
N ASN A 103 5.18 -9.86 -8.23
CA ASN A 103 5.35 -11.23 -7.77
C ASN A 103 6.59 -11.32 -6.85
N SER A 104 6.33 -11.32 -5.54
CA SER A 104 7.34 -11.40 -4.47
C SER A 104 6.90 -12.38 -3.40
N ILE A 105 7.79 -12.79 -2.50
CA ILE A 105 7.46 -13.67 -1.36
C ILE A 105 7.83 -13.01 -0.01
N LEU A 106 8.29 -11.75 0.03
CA LEU A 106 8.80 -11.17 1.28
C LEU A 106 8.60 -9.66 1.48
N ALA A 107 8.96 -9.26 2.69
CA ALA A 107 8.96 -7.91 3.23
C ALA A 107 9.73 -6.91 2.36
N GLY A 108 9.15 -5.74 2.24
CA GLY A 108 9.72 -4.58 1.59
C GLY A 108 9.02 -3.31 2.08
N THR A 109 9.49 -2.17 1.60
CA THR A 109 8.74 -0.92 1.73
C THR A 109 8.11 -0.61 0.39
N PHE A 110 6.80 -0.42 0.38
CA PHE A 110 6.04 -0.11 -0.83
C PHE A 110 5.27 1.18 -0.60
N ASN A 111 5.48 2.15 -1.47
CA ASN A 111 4.76 3.42 -1.45
C ASN A 111 4.37 3.82 -2.87
N ASP A 112 3.15 4.36 -3.03
CA ASP A 112 2.66 4.89 -4.29
C ASP A 112 2.81 3.89 -5.45
N LEU A 113 2.04 2.81 -5.34
CA LEU A 113 1.97 1.76 -6.36
C LEU A 113 0.71 1.95 -7.20
N ARG A 114 0.83 1.89 -8.51
CA ARG A 114 -0.30 1.80 -9.43
C ARG A 114 -0.21 0.52 -10.25
N ILE A 115 -1.14 -0.40 -10.04
CA ILE A 115 -1.13 -1.71 -10.69
C ILE A 115 -2.47 -1.95 -11.37
N GLU A 116 -2.46 -2.06 -12.69
CA GLU A 116 -3.68 -2.02 -13.49
C GLU A 116 -3.79 -3.17 -14.49
N GLU A 117 -5.02 -3.66 -14.68
CA GLU A 117 -5.38 -4.60 -15.75
C GLU A 117 -4.66 -5.98 -15.67
N ASN A 118 -4.29 -6.45 -14.48
CA ASN A 118 -3.64 -7.77 -14.30
C ASN A 118 -4.64 -8.88 -13.90
N GLU A 119 -4.18 -10.13 -13.95
CA GLU A 119 -4.86 -11.21 -13.21
C GLU A 119 -4.77 -10.95 -11.70
N TYR A 120 -3.56 -10.67 -11.20
CA TYR A 120 -3.30 -10.30 -9.80
C TYR A 120 -2.58 -8.96 -9.74
N ALA A 121 -3.09 -8.01 -8.95
CA ALA A 121 -2.31 -6.81 -8.67
C ALA A 121 -1.05 -7.18 -7.87
N LEU A 122 -1.24 -7.96 -6.81
CA LEU A 122 -0.19 -8.42 -5.91
C LEU A 122 -0.18 -9.94 -5.83
N PHE A 123 0.99 -10.56 -5.92
CA PHE A 123 1.18 -11.99 -5.76
C PHE A 123 2.28 -12.27 -4.76
N GLY A 124 1.89 -12.81 -3.60
CA GLY A 124 2.81 -13.13 -2.50
C GLY A 124 3.50 -11.91 -1.85
N VAL A 125 3.03 -10.69 -2.12
CA VAL A 125 3.61 -9.47 -1.54
C VAL A 125 3.23 -9.35 -0.07
N LEU A 126 4.22 -9.13 0.80
CA LEU A 126 4.06 -9.15 2.25
C LEU A 126 4.56 -7.84 2.88
N GLY A 127 3.92 -7.43 3.97
CA GLY A 127 4.26 -6.20 4.71
C GLY A 127 3.27 -5.06 4.47
N THR A 128 3.75 -3.83 4.66
CA THR A 128 2.96 -2.61 4.57
C THR A 128 3.11 -1.94 3.21
N ILE A 129 1.98 -1.65 2.58
CA ILE A 129 1.87 -1.02 1.27
C ILE A 129 1.07 0.27 1.43
N TYR A 130 1.71 1.41 1.19
CA TYR A 130 1.07 2.72 1.25
C TYR A 130 0.61 3.16 -0.14
N ASN A 131 -0.59 3.75 -0.21
CA ASN A 131 -1.12 4.43 -1.39
C ASN A 131 -1.16 3.52 -2.64
N LEU A 132 -1.65 2.28 -2.47
CA LEU A 132 -1.88 1.36 -3.59
C LEU A 132 -3.11 1.79 -4.39
N VAL A 133 -2.95 2.03 -5.68
CA VAL A 133 -4.01 2.11 -6.67
C VAL A 133 -4.06 0.79 -7.44
N ALA A 134 -5.15 0.02 -7.31
CA ALA A 134 -5.33 -1.21 -8.06
C ALA A 134 -6.68 -1.20 -8.79
N ARG A 135 -6.65 -1.14 -10.12
CA ARG A 135 -7.86 -1.01 -10.96
C ARG A 135 -7.86 -2.00 -12.13
N GLY A 136 -9.03 -2.51 -12.48
CA GLY A 136 -9.22 -3.44 -13.59
C GLY A 136 -8.52 -4.79 -13.38
N ASN A 137 -8.10 -5.11 -12.16
CA ASN A 137 -7.47 -6.39 -11.84
C ASN A 137 -8.54 -7.45 -11.57
N THR A 138 -8.28 -8.72 -11.90
CA THR A 138 -9.22 -9.81 -11.56
C THR A 138 -9.22 -10.10 -10.06
N TRP A 139 -8.02 -10.13 -9.48
CA TRP A 139 -7.75 -10.33 -8.06
C TRP A 139 -6.87 -9.20 -7.55
N LEU A 140 -7.16 -8.72 -6.35
CA LEU A 140 -6.30 -7.77 -5.67
C LEU A 140 -5.01 -8.46 -5.21
N LEU A 141 -5.15 -9.62 -4.58
CA LEU A 141 -4.02 -10.28 -3.90
C LEU A 141 -4.12 -11.80 -3.98
N TYR A 142 -2.97 -12.44 -4.19
CA TYR A 142 -2.78 -13.88 -4.05
C TYR A 142 -1.83 -14.20 -2.88
N CYS A 143 -2.30 -15.00 -1.91
CA CYS A 143 -1.55 -15.44 -0.72
C CYS A 143 -1.51 -16.97 -0.64
N TRP A 144 -0.32 -17.58 -0.66
CA TRP A 144 -0.20 -19.05 -0.81
C TRP A 144 0.58 -19.85 0.23
N ALA A 145 1.35 -19.24 1.13
CA ALA A 145 2.23 -20.00 2.02
C ALA A 145 1.90 -19.84 3.51
N ALA A 146 2.11 -20.93 4.24
CA ALA A 146 2.09 -20.92 5.70
C ALA A 146 3.23 -20.05 6.24
N GLY A 147 2.93 -19.27 7.28
CA GLY A 147 3.92 -18.39 7.92
C GLY A 147 4.16 -17.03 7.26
N HIS A 148 3.46 -16.69 6.17
CA HIS A 148 3.46 -15.33 5.63
C HIS A 148 2.92 -14.34 6.68
N PRO A 149 3.58 -13.22 7.04
CA PRO A 149 3.04 -12.26 8.00
C PRO A 149 1.75 -11.59 7.49
N ASP A 150 1.12 -10.81 8.37
CA ASP A 150 0.02 -9.94 7.99
C ASP A 150 0.42 -8.96 6.86
N VAL A 151 -0.53 -8.68 5.98
CA VAL A 151 -0.41 -7.68 4.91
C VAL A 151 -1.18 -6.44 5.35
N PHE A 152 -0.58 -5.26 5.20
CA PHE A 152 -1.21 -3.99 5.59
C PHE A 152 -1.32 -3.08 4.37
N LEU A 153 -2.54 -2.84 3.90
CA LEU A 153 -2.81 -1.89 2.82
C LEU A 153 -3.26 -0.57 3.44
N VAL A 154 -2.42 0.46 3.37
CA VAL A 154 -2.67 1.79 3.93
C VAL A 154 -3.08 2.75 2.82
N ASN A 155 -4.25 3.38 2.96
CA ASN A 155 -4.89 4.20 1.93
C ASN A 155 -5.03 3.49 0.56
N PRO A 156 -5.52 2.24 0.50
CA PRO A 156 -5.73 1.58 -0.77
C PRO A 156 -6.90 2.24 -1.53
N ASP A 157 -6.69 2.50 -2.81
CA ASP A 157 -7.72 2.82 -3.79
C ASP A 157 -7.89 1.65 -4.77
N VAL A 158 -8.87 0.79 -4.47
CA VAL A 158 -9.08 -0.46 -5.20
C VAL A 158 -10.54 -0.57 -5.65
N ASP A 159 -10.77 -1.05 -6.87
CA ASP A 159 -12.14 -1.29 -7.38
C ASP A 159 -12.70 -2.65 -6.97
N VAL A 160 -11.85 -3.64 -6.72
CA VAL A 160 -12.25 -4.98 -6.29
C VAL A 160 -11.49 -5.45 -5.05
N TRP A 161 -12.21 -6.07 -4.12
CA TRP A 161 -11.66 -6.73 -2.93
C TRP A 161 -11.76 -8.26 -3.09
N HIS A 162 -11.21 -8.77 -4.19
CA HIS A 162 -11.13 -10.21 -4.44
C HIS A 162 -9.76 -10.73 -4.02
N LEU A 163 -9.74 -11.67 -3.08
CA LEU A 163 -8.55 -12.17 -2.39
C LEU A 163 -8.46 -13.68 -2.58
N ARG A 164 -7.35 -14.14 -3.14
CA ARG A 164 -7.08 -15.57 -3.29
C ARG A 164 -6.12 -16.03 -2.20
N MET A 165 -6.68 -16.49 -1.08
CA MET A 165 -5.93 -17.00 0.08
C MET A 165 -5.99 -18.53 0.10
N LEU A 166 -4.84 -19.21 -0.04
CA LEU A 166 -4.79 -20.66 0.08
C LEU A 166 -4.98 -21.10 1.54
N VAL A 167 -5.45 -22.34 1.73
CA VAL A 167 -5.73 -22.95 3.05
C VAL A 167 -4.55 -22.86 4.03
N GLY A 168 -3.30 -22.78 3.53
CA GLY A 168 -2.11 -22.63 4.35
C GLY A 168 -1.85 -21.21 4.88
N PHE A 169 -2.50 -20.18 4.33
CA PHE A 169 -2.35 -18.80 4.78
C PHE A 169 -3.18 -18.58 6.06
N THR A 170 -2.52 -18.30 7.17
CA THR A 170 -3.16 -18.15 8.50
C THR A 170 -3.22 -16.71 9.00
N ASN A 171 -2.65 -15.77 8.24
CA ASN A 171 -2.54 -14.37 8.62
C ASN A 171 -3.62 -13.53 7.94
N ARG A 172 -3.60 -12.23 8.17
CA ARG A 172 -4.66 -11.31 7.76
C ARG A 172 -4.18 -10.33 6.71
N VAL A 173 -5.13 -9.86 5.91
CA VAL A 173 -4.95 -8.71 5.03
C VAL A 173 -5.72 -7.56 5.65
N TYR A 174 -5.02 -6.57 6.19
CA TYR A 174 -5.59 -5.40 6.82
C TYR A 174 -5.85 -4.29 5.80
N ARG A 175 -7.05 -3.73 5.84
CA ARG A 175 -7.42 -2.50 5.15
C ARG A 175 -7.31 -1.35 6.15
N GLN A 176 -6.41 -0.42 5.92
CA GLN A 176 -6.08 0.67 6.84
C GLN A 176 -6.14 2.03 6.16
N TYR A 177 -6.38 3.07 6.96
CA TYR A 177 -6.43 4.44 6.49
C TYR A 177 -5.74 5.38 7.46
N GLU A 178 -5.16 6.44 6.88
CA GLU A 178 -4.62 7.55 7.63
C GLU A 178 -5.73 8.48 8.10
N VAL A 179 -5.69 8.82 9.39
CA VAL A 179 -6.60 9.78 10.03
C VAL A 179 -5.78 10.85 10.71
N ASP A 180 -6.03 12.10 10.35
CA ASP A 180 -5.55 13.27 11.06
C ASP A 180 -6.64 14.33 11.17
N ALA A 181 -6.39 15.33 12.01
CA ALA A 181 -7.38 16.36 12.28
C ALA A 181 -6.75 17.66 12.77
N THR A 182 -7.43 18.76 12.45
CA THR A 182 -7.20 20.07 13.04
C THR A 182 -8.34 20.44 13.98
N VAL A 183 -8.01 20.90 15.19
CA VAL A 183 -8.95 21.25 16.26
C VAL A 183 -8.84 22.74 16.59
N ARG A 184 -9.96 23.46 16.52
CA ARG A 184 -10.04 24.91 16.73
C ARG A 184 -11.24 25.31 17.56
N ASP A 185 -11.15 26.47 18.20
CA ASP A 185 -12.32 27.15 18.76
C ASP A 185 -13.23 27.60 17.62
N LYS A 186 -14.51 27.24 17.70
CA LYS A 186 -15.49 27.48 16.63
C LYS A 186 -15.78 28.96 16.37
N VAL A 187 -15.55 29.83 17.36
CA VAL A 187 -15.86 31.27 17.28
C VAL A 187 -14.62 32.06 16.89
N THR A 188 -13.49 31.81 17.54
CA THR A 188 -12.26 32.58 17.38
C THR A 188 -11.29 32.00 16.33
N GLY A 189 -11.47 30.74 15.95
CA GLY A 189 -10.55 30.02 15.05
C GLY A 189 -9.20 29.65 15.67
N ALA A 190 -8.99 29.94 16.96
CA ALA A 190 -7.78 29.63 17.69
C ALA A 190 -7.55 28.11 17.77
N LEU A 191 -6.31 27.67 17.59
CA LEU A 191 -5.91 26.26 17.70
C LEU A 191 -6.00 25.79 19.16
N LEU A 192 -6.48 24.56 19.38
CA LEU A 192 -6.75 24.04 20.72
C LEU A 192 -5.87 22.83 21.06
N ASN A 193 -5.43 22.74 22.31
CA ASN A 193 -4.68 21.58 22.81
C ASN A 193 -5.56 20.73 23.72
N GLY A 194 -5.37 19.42 23.71
CA GLY A 194 -6.24 18.48 24.43
C GLY A 194 -5.85 17.04 24.18
N THR A 195 -6.82 16.14 24.24
CA THR A 195 -6.65 14.71 23.98
C THR A 195 -7.68 14.25 22.96
N ALA A 196 -7.27 13.36 22.07
CA ALA A 196 -8.14 12.69 21.11
C ALA A 196 -8.07 11.18 21.33
N THR A 197 -9.23 10.54 21.46
CA THR A 197 -9.36 9.09 21.62
C THR A 197 -10.31 8.55 20.58
N LEU A 198 -9.88 7.52 19.84
CA LEU A 198 -10.71 6.81 18.88
C LEU A 198 -11.03 5.41 19.43
N TYR A 199 -12.30 5.05 19.41
CA TYR A 199 -12.80 3.73 19.80
C TYR A 199 -13.33 2.98 18.58
N ASN A 200 -13.19 1.65 18.58
CA ASN A 200 -13.82 0.76 17.62
C ASN A 200 -15.25 0.38 18.04
N ASN A 201 -15.92 -0.42 17.22
CA ASN A 201 -17.30 -0.86 17.43
C ASN A 201 -17.56 -1.69 18.71
N VAL A 202 -16.52 -2.25 19.32
CA VAL A 202 -16.62 -2.99 20.60
C VAL A 202 -16.17 -2.15 21.80
N GLY A 203 -15.93 -0.84 21.60
CA GLY A 203 -15.47 0.08 22.66
C GLY A 203 -13.99 -0.08 23.01
N GLY A 204 -13.22 -0.81 22.22
CA GLY A 204 -11.78 -0.90 22.35
C GLY A 204 -11.10 0.37 21.85
N ILE A 205 -10.09 0.86 22.59
CA ILE A 205 -9.30 2.02 22.19
C ILE A 205 -8.43 1.63 20.99
N VAL A 206 -8.60 2.37 19.89
CA VAL A 206 -7.76 2.30 18.69
C VAL A 206 -6.52 3.16 18.87
N PHE A 207 -6.70 4.41 19.30
CA PHE A 207 -5.61 5.29 19.72
C PHE A 207 -6.11 6.28 20.79
N ALA A 208 -5.17 6.79 21.58
CA ALA A 208 -5.37 7.92 22.49
C ALA A 208 -4.11 8.80 22.44
N VAL A 209 -4.20 9.98 21.83
CA VAL A 209 -3.05 10.83 21.51
C VAL A 209 -3.28 12.28 21.93
N PRO A 210 -2.22 13.02 22.28
CA PRO A 210 -2.34 14.45 22.56
C PRO A 210 -2.62 15.24 21.28
N ILE A 211 -3.38 16.32 21.45
CA ILE A 211 -3.58 17.37 20.45
C ILE A 211 -2.57 18.47 20.75
N VAL A 212 -1.64 18.73 19.84
CA VAL A 212 -0.56 19.71 20.02
C VAL A 212 -0.66 20.77 18.93
N ALA A 213 -0.73 22.03 19.35
CA ALA A 213 -0.96 23.18 18.48
C ALA A 213 -2.19 23.00 17.58
N GLY A 214 -3.27 22.41 18.12
CA GLY A 214 -4.49 22.14 17.35
C GLY A 214 -4.37 21.01 16.34
N VAL A 215 -3.33 20.18 16.38
CA VAL A 215 -3.13 19.08 15.44
C VAL A 215 -3.17 17.75 16.16
N ILE A 216 -3.99 16.84 15.63
CA ILE A 216 -3.88 15.40 15.86
C ILE A 216 -3.00 14.86 14.75
N ALA A 217 -1.80 14.41 15.10
CA ALA A 217 -0.86 13.85 14.13
C ALA A 217 -1.46 12.60 13.45
N THR A 218 -1.07 12.33 12.21
CA THR A 218 -1.57 11.20 11.42
C THR A 218 -1.44 9.88 12.16
N GLN A 219 -2.57 9.19 12.30
CA GLN A 219 -2.68 7.84 12.85
C GLN A 219 -3.05 6.88 11.72
N VAL A 220 -2.47 5.68 11.72
CA VAL A 220 -2.90 4.60 10.83
C VAL A 220 -3.92 3.75 11.56
N VAL A 221 -5.16 3.72 11.06
CA VAL A 221 -6.28 3.02 11.67
C VAL A 221 -6.71 1.85 10.79
N SER A 222 -6.79 0.66 11.37
CA SER A 222 -7.37 -0.51 10.69
C SER A 222 -8.89 -0.36 10.60
N TYR A 223 -9.41 -0.26 9.38
CA TYR A 223 -10.86 -0.27 9.10
C TYR A 223 -11.45 -1.69 9.27
N GLY A 224 -10.68 -2.70 8.87
CA GLY A 224 -11.05 -4.10 8.99
C GLY A 224 -9.94 -4.99 8.45
N TYR A 225 -10.22 -6.30 8.41
CA TYR A 225 -9.31 -7.27 7.84
C TYR A 225 -10.05 -8.36 7.06
N TYR A 226 -9.30 -9.08 6.24
CA TYR A 226 -9.72 -10.28 5.54
C TYR A 226 -8.86 -11.46 6.00
N ASP A 227 -9.43 -12.66 5.98
CA ASP A 227 -8.73 -13.89 6.33
C ASP A 227 -9.25 -15.08 5.52
N THR A 228 -8.54 -16.20 5.60
CA THR A 228 -8.87 -17.42 4.84
C THR A 228 -10.23 -18.01 5.23
N ALA A 229 -10.73 -17.76 6.44
CA ALA A 229 -12.01 -18.31 6.90
C ALA A 229 -13.21 -17.55 6.31
N ASN A 230 -13.05 -16.25 6.05
CA ASN A 230 -14.10 -15.35 5.59
C ASN A 230 -13.92 -14.92 4.12
N GLY A 231 -12.79 -15.23 3.49
CA GLY A 231 -12.50 -14.93 2.08
C GLY A 231 -12.56 -13.42 1.81
N ASP A 232 -13.38 -13.04 0.84
CA ASP A 232 -13.58 -11.64 0.42
C ASP A 232 -14.51 -10.85 1.36
N THR A 233 -15.01 -11.49 2.43
CA THR A 233 -15.88 -10.82 3.41
C THR A 233 -15.05 -10.15 4.50
N MET A 234 -15.00 -8.83 4.47
CA MET A 234 -14.26 -8.03 5.44
C MET A 234 -14.84 -8.16 6.86
N GLN A 235 -13.95 -8.37 7.83
CA GLN A 235 -14.22 -8.29 9.26
C GLN A 235 -13.97 -6.85 9.73
N ALA A 236 -15.02 -6.04 9.77
CA ALA A 236 -14.91 -4.60 10.05
C ALA A 236 -14.76 -4.28 11.55
N TYR A 237 -13.96 -3.26 11.86
CA TYR A 237 -13.83 -2.67 13.21
C TYR A 237 -14.73 -1.45 13.42
N GLY A 238 -15.33 -0.93 12.35
CA GLY A 238 -16.28 0.18 12.40
C GLY A 238 -17.70 -0.23 12.85
N PRO A 239 -18.58 0.73 13.19
CA PRO A 239 -18.34 2.18 13.18
C PRO A 239 -17.35 2.62 14.27
N PHE A 240 -16.64 3.73 14.01
CA PHE A 240 -15.66 4.29 14.94
C PHE A 240 -16.25 5.49 15.69
N HIS A 241 -15.83 5.64 16.96
CA HIS A 241 -16.23 6.74 17.83
C HIS A 241 -15.03 7.61 18.19
N LEU A 242 -15.00 8.85 17.73
CA LEU A 242 -13.98 9.84 18.08
C LEU A 242 -14.44 10.71 19.25
N VAL A 243 -13.61 10.83 20.27
CA VAL A 243 -13.81 11.69 21.44
C VAL A 243 -12.67 12.69 21.52
N ILE A 244 -12.99 13.98 21.64
CA ILE A 244 -12.00 15.04 21.86
C ILE A 244 -12.32 15.83 23.12
N GLU A 245 -11.32 15.93 23.98
CA GLU A 245 -11.39 16.62 25.26
C GLU A 245 -10.38 17.77 25.29
N VAL A 246 -10.89 19.00 25.43
CA VAL A 246 -10.07 20.23 25.54
C VAL A 246 -10.49 20.96 26.82
N PRO A 247 -9.56 21.35 27.71
CA PRO A 247 -9.89 22.07 28.94
C PRO A 247 -10.68 23.35 28.68
N GLY A 248 -11.85 23.48 29.34
CA GLY A 248 -12.73 24.64 29.19
C GLY A 248 -13.62 24.61 27.93
N TYR A 249 -13.73 23.45 27.26
CA TYR A 249 -14.65 23.22 26.15
C TYR A 249 -15.53 22.00 26.40
N GLN A 250 -16.66 21.93 25.72
CA GLN A 250 -17.51 20.75 25.70
C GLN A 250 -16.80 19.59 25.00
N THR A 251 -16.93 18.38 25.53
CA THR A 251 -16.39 17.17 24.90
C THR A 251 -17.05 16.97 23.54
N TYR A 252 -16.23 16.84 22.51
CA TYR A 252 -16.71 16.52 21.16
C TYR A 252 -16.84 15.01 21.01
N HIS A 253 -17.93 14.57 20.37
CA HIS A 253 -18.20 13.19 20.03
C HIS A 253 -18.58 13.08 18.55
N ASP A 254 -17.92 12.18 17.83
CA ASP A 254 -18.37 11.69 16.52
C ASP A 254 -18.55 10.17 16.60
N TRP A 255 -19.81 9.73 16.68
CA TRP A 255 -20.17 8.32 16.89
C TRP A 255 -20.08 7.45 15.63
N ASN A 256 -19.80 8.06 14.47
CA ASN A 256 -19.80 7.34 13.20
C ASN A 256 -18.74 7.90 12.25
N LEU A 257 -17.51 8.04 12.75
CA LEU A 257 -16.40 8.54 11.94
C LEU A 257 -16.14 7.55 10.78
N PRO A 258 -16.27 7.97 9.50
CA PRO A 258 -16.06 7.09 8.36
C PRO A 258 -14.56 6.95 8.10
N VAL A 259 -13.94 5.89 8.62
CA VAL A 259 -12.52 5.57 8.41
C VAL A 259 -12.36 4.56 7.26
N ASP A 260 -13.15 4.70 6.20
CA ASP A 260 -13.13 3.86 5.00
C ASP A 260 -12.36 4.46 3.81
N ALA A 261 -11.77 5.64 4.04
CA ALA A 261 -10.85 6.37 3.18
C ALA A 261 -9.84 7.14 4.06
N LYS A 262 -8.81 7.77 3.44
CA LYS A 262 -7.96 8.74 4.15
C LYS A 262 -8.80 9.93 4.60
N VAL A 263 -8.67 10.31 5.86
CA VAL A 263 -9.51 11.36 6.48
C VAL A 263 -8.65 12.48 7.06
N HIS A 264 -8.95 13.72 6.65
CA HIS A 264 -8.49 14.94 7.31
C HIS A 264 -9.69 15.69 7.88
N LEU A 265 -9.81 15.75 9.21
CA LEU A 265 -10.94 16.41 9.87
C LEU A 265 -10.62 17.88 10.20
N HIS A 266 -11.64 18.73 10.11
CA HIS A 266 -11.63 20.08 10.66
C HIS A 266 -12.70 20.20 11.75
N ILE A 267 -12.27 20.25 13.01
CA ILE A 267 -13.14 20.16 14.17
C ILE A 267 -13.20 21.51 14.87
N GLY A 268 -14.41 22.07 14.95
CA GLY A 268 -14.70 23.30 15.68
C GLY A 268 -15.34 23.00 17.04
N MET A 269 -14.66 23.35 18.13
CA MET A 269 -15.13 23.13 19.50
C MET A 269 -15.89 24.33 20.05
N THR A 270 -16.87 24.04 20.89
CA THR A 270 -17.69 25.05 21.59
C THR A 270 -17.34 25.05 23.07
N ARG A 271 -17.26 26.24 23.67
CA ARG A 271 -17.04 26.40 25.11
C ARG A 271 -18.26 26.00 25.94
#